data_AF-A0A957V5H4-F1
#
_entry.id   AF-A0A957V5H4-F1
#
_cell.length_a   1.000
_cell.length_b   1.000
_cell.length_c   1.000
_cell.angle_alpha   90.00
_cell.angle_beta   90.00
_cell.angle_gamma   90.00
#
_symmetry.space_group_name_H-M   'P 1'
#
loop_
_entity.id
_entity.type
_entity.pdbx_description
1 polymer ?
#
loop_
_entity_poly.entity_id
_entity_poly.type
_entity_poly.pdbx_seq_one_letter_code
_entity_poly.pdbx_strand_id
1 'polypeptide(L)'
;MNDARSPGAQFPDDNQENDIATHALGATDAGERSAVEALAAADPAAAAELAAYRRLVEIMHYSAPPVAAPPALEATLRAALEGAPPVAAAVVAPLPRPPASQPVPRGRSWNWLWPAVAASAAVILLLFGLNLWQMGRIATLSAENATLQAQLTDRDALIAQHAAQLTELDQQIATQAESLDAAQAQAVDLG
;
A
#
# COMPACT_ATOMS: atom_id res chain seq x y z
N MET A 1 25.57 -35.70 34.01
CA MET A 1 25.10 -34.31 33.82
C MET A 1 25.24 -33.97 32.35
N ASN A 2 24.17 -34.21 31.59
CA ASN A 2 24.02 -33.88 30.17
C ASN A 2 22.78 -32.98 30.09
N ASP A 3 22.99 -31.67 29.98
CA ASP A 3 21.91 -30.73 29.71
C ASP A 3 21.58 -30.81 28.22
N ALA A 4 20.62 -31.67 27.90
CA ALA A 4 19.90 -31.64 26.64
C ALA A 4 19.07 -30.34 26.58
N ARG A 5 19.68 -29.25 26.10
CA ARG A 5 18.92 -28.09 25.62
C ARG A 5 18.13 -28.57 24.40
N SER A 6 16.85 -28.83 24.61
CA SER A 6 15.87 -29.03 23.55
C SER A 6 16.06 -27.91 22.51
N PRO A 7 16.22 -28.24 21.22
CA PRO A 7 16.18 -27.24 20.16
C PRO A 7 14.85 -26.50 20.29
N GLY A 8 14.96 -25.20 20.51
CA GLY A 8 13.87 -24.32 20.91
C GLY A 8 12.68 -24.46 19.99
N ALA A 9 11.51 -24.57 20.60
CA ALA A 9 10.27 -24.22 19.94
C ALA A 9 10.44 -22.78 19.42
N GLN A 10 10.59 -22.63 18.11
CA GLN A 10 10.41 -21.35 17.43
C GLN A 10 8.97 -20.96 17.72
N PHE A 11 8.79 -20.02 18.65
CA PHE A 11 7.54 -19.30 18.73
C PHE A 11 7.31 -18.69 17.34
N PRO A 12 6.12 -18.87 16.74
CA PRO A 12 5.76 -18.10 15.56
C PRO A 12 5.86 -16.64 15.98
N ASP A 13 6.94 -16.00 15.54
CA ASP A 13 7.21 -14.62 15.87
C ASP A 13 6.27 -13.80 14.97
N ASP A 14 5.44 -12.94 15.56
CA ASP A 14 4.54 -12.02 14.86
C ASP A 14 5.30 -11.11 13.85
N ASN A 15 6.63 -11.21 13.83
CA ASN A 15 7.56 -10.55 12.92
C ASN A 15 7.45 -11.04 11.45
N GLN A 16 6.80 -12.18 11.17
CA GLN A 16 6.68 -12.68 9.78
C GLN A 16 5.90 -11.73 8.85
N GLU A 17 4.83 -11.08 9.34
CA GLU A 17 4.09 -10.08 8.54
C GLU A 17 4.97 -8.86 8.23
N ASN A 18 5.87 -8.50 9.15
CA ASN A 18 6.77 -7.36 8.99
C ASN A 18 7.88 -7.64 7.95
N ASP A 19 8.32 -8.89 7.82
CA ASP A 19 9.39 -9.28 6.89
C ASP A 19 8.96 -9.18 5.42
N ILE A 20 7.70 -9.51 5.10
CA ILE A 20 7.15 -9.39 3.73
C ILE A 20 7.12 -7.93 3.28
N ALA A 21 6.63 -7.02 4.14
CA ALA A 21 6.59 -5.59 3.85
C ALA A 21 8.01 -5.00 3.72
N THR A 22 8.91 -5.37 4.63
CA THR A 22 10.32 -4.96 4.62
C THR A 22 11.03 -5.45 3.35
N HIS A 23 10.73 -6.68 2.91
CA HIS A 23 11.25 -7.25 1.67
C HIS A 23 10.74 -6.49 0.44
N ALA A 24 9.44 -6.17 0.39
CA ALA A 24 8.85 -5.39 -0.71
C ALA A 24 9.48 -3.99 -0.85
N LEU A 25 9.90 -3.38 0.25
CA LEU A 25 10.64 -2.11 0.27
C LEU A 25 12.12 -2.25 -0.12
N GLY A 26 12.63 -3.47 -0.30
CA GLY A 26 14.03 -3.75 -0.60
C GLY A 26 14.97 -3.58 0.61
N ALA A 27 14.42 -3.57 1.83
CA ALA A 27 15.17 -3.31 3.06
C ALA A 27 15.65 -4.59 3.79
N THR A 28 15.40 -5.77 3.23
CA THR A 28 15.87 -7.06 3.79
C THR A 28 17.29 -7.41 3.39
N ASP A 29 18.01 -8.07 4.30
CA ASP A 29 19.29 -8.70 3.99
C ASP A 29 19.13 -9.95 3.08
N ALA A 30 20.25 -10.61 2.76
CA ALA A 30 20.24 -11.76 1.85
C ALA A 30 19.56 -13.00 2.45
N GLY A 31 19.67 -13.21 3.78
CA GLY A 31 19.05 -14.33 4.47
C GLY A 31 17.54 -14.13 4.58
N GLU A 32 17.12 -12.96 5.06
CA GLU A 32 15.71 -12.56 5.15
C GLU A 32 15.02 -12.62 3.79
N ARG A 33 15.68 -12.11 2.74
CA ARG A 33 15.17 -12.21 1.36
C ARG A 33 14.90 -13.65 0.96
N SER A 34 15.86 -14.55 1.18
CA SER A 34 15.70 -15.96 0.82
C SER A 34 14.56 -16.63 1.60
N ALA A 35 14.34 -16.23 2.86
CA ALA A 35 13.25 -16.73 3.68
C ALA A 35 11.88 -16.25 3.17
N VAL A 36 11.74 -14.97 2.83
CA VAL A 36 10.50 -14.41 2.27
C VAL A 36 10.19 -15.00 0.89
N GLU A 37 11.20 -15.19 0.04
CA GLU A 37 11.04 -15.84 -1.26
C GLU A 37 10.60 -17.31 -1.11
N ALA A 38 11.20 -18.04 -0.17
CA ALA A 38 10.80 -19.41 0.13
C ALA A 38 9.37 -19.49 0.70
N LEU A 39 9.00 -18.55 1.58
CA LEU A 39 7.65 -18.44 2.13
C LEU A 39 6.62 -18.17 1.04
N ALA A 40 6.88 -17.19 0.16
CA ALA A 40 6.00 -16.87 -0.97
C ALA A 40 5.89 -18.02 -1.98
N ALA A 41 6.91 -18.88 -2.11
CA ALA A 41 6.84 -20.07 -2.94
C ALA A 41 6.00 -21.20 -2.30
N ALA A 42 5.98 -21.29 -0.97
CA ALA A 42 5.28 -22.32 -0.22
C ALA A 42 3.82 -21.96 0.09
N ASP A 43 3.50 -20.67 0.24
CA ASP A 43 2.18 -20.17 0.63
C ASP A 43 1.63 -19.15 -0.39
N PRO A 44 0.50 -19.46 -1.08
CA PRO A 44 -0.12 -18.52 -2.01
C PRO A 44 -0.67 -17.25 -1.34
N ALA A 45 -1.01 -17.28 -0.05
CA ALA A 45 -1.47 -16.09 0.67
C ALA A 45 -0.32 -15.10 0.86
N ALA A 46 0.83 -15.57 1.36
CA ALA A 46 2.06 -14.77 1.45
C ALA A 46 2.51 -14.23 0.09
N ALA A 47 2.37 -15.01 -0.99
CA ALA A 47 2.68 -14.54 -2.34
C ALA A 47 1.77 -13.38 -2.79
N ALA A 48 0.46 -13.49 -2.51
CA ALA A 48 -0.51 -12.44 -2.81
C ALA A 48 -0.24 -11.17 -1.99
N GLU A 49 0.12 -11.32 -0.72
CA GLU A 49 0.49 -10.21 0.16
C GLU A 49 1.77 -9.49 -0.33
N LEU A 50 2.81 -10.25 -0.68
CA LEU A 50 4.03 -9.69 -1.27
C LEU A 50 3.75 -8.92 -2.56
N ALA A 51 2.87 -9.45 -3.42
CA ALA A 51 2.44 -8.76 -4.64
C ALA A 51 1.68 -7.45 -4.34
N ALA A 52 0.83 -7.45 -3.30
CA ALA A 52 0.11 -6.26 -2.86
C ALA A 52 1.07 -5.16 -2.36
N TYR A 53 2.06 -5.51 -1.53
CA TYR A 53 3.06 -4.55 -1.06
C TYR A 53 3.93 -4.04 -2.21
N ARG A 54 4.37 -4.89 -3.14
CA ARG A 54 5.15 -4.45 -4.32
C ARG A 54 4.38 -3.42 -5.15
N ARG A 55 3.08 -3.64 -5.36
CA ARG A 55 2.21 -2.68 -6.05
C ARG A 55 2.06 -1.37 -5.28
N LEU A 56 1.96 -1.43 -3.95
CA LEU A 56 1.92 -0.23 -3.11
C LEU A 56 3.23 0.58 -3.23
N VAL A 57 4.38 -0.07 -3.16
CA VAL A 57 5.71 0.55 -3.31
C VAL A 57 5.85 1.20 -4.69
N GLU A 58 5.36 0.56 -5.75
CA GLU A 58 5.32 1.13 -7.09
C GLU A 58 4.50 2.42 -7.13
N ILE A 59 3.28 2.42 -6.58
CA ILE A 59 2.42 3.62 -6.51
C ILE A 59 3.11 4.73 -5.71
N MET A 60 3.76 4.40 -4.59
CA MET A 60 4.50 5.36 -3.78
C MET A 60 5.61 6.05 -4.58
N HIS A 61 6.30 5.33 -5.48
CA HIS A 61 7.34 5.93 -6.30
C HIS A 61 6.83 7.07 -7.20
N TYR A 62 5.59 6.95 -7.70
CA TYR A 62 4.94 7.99 -8.51
C TYR A 62 4.30 9.12 -7.69
N SER A 63 4.16 8.94 -6.38
CA SER A 63 3.60 9.98 -5.49
C SER A 63 4.62 11.07 -5.14
N ALA A 64 5.92 10.79 -5.35
CA ALA A 64 6.98 11.77 -5.10
C ALA A 64 6.92 12.92 -6.14
N PRO A 65 7.09 14.18 -5.71
CA PRO A 65 7.15 15.30 -6.64
C PRO A 65 8.35 15.14 -7.59
N PRO A 66 8.21 15.43 -8.90
CA PRO A 66 9.29 15.28 -9.84
C PRO A 66 10.45 16.22 -9.50
N VAL A 67 11.66 15.67 -9.46
CA VAL A 67 12.90 16.43 -9.24
C VAL A 67 13.63 16.53 -10.57
N ALA A 68 14.07 17.74 -10.93
CA ALA A 68 14.84 17.95 -12.15
C ALA A 68 16.17 17.18 -12.07
N ALA A 69 16.44 16.33 -13.07
CA ALA A 69 17.69 15.60 -13.16
C ALA A 69 18.87 16.55 -13.49
N PRO A 70 20.10 16.25 -13.02
CA PRO A 70 21.28 17.01 -13.42
C PRO A 70 21.51 16.96 -14.94
N PRO A 71 21.85 18.08 -15.61
CA PRO A 71 21.95 18.14 -17.07
C PRO A 71 23.06 17.25 -17.65
N ALA A 72 24.11 16.96 -16.87
CA ALA A 72 25.20 16.07 -17.28
C ALA A 72 24.84 14.58 -17.20
N LEU A 73 23.77 14.21 -16.48
CA LEU A 73 23.37 12.82 -16.26
C LEU A 73 23.02 12.13 -17.58
N GLU A 74 22.29 12.82 -18.45
CA GLU A 74 21.86 12.27 -19.73
C GLU A 74 23.05 11.96 -20.65
N ALA A 75 24.01 12.87 -20.75
CA ALA A 75 25.24 12.66 -21.52
C ALA A 75 26.07 11.49 -20.96
N THR A 76 26.12 11.36 -19.63
CA THR A 76 26.84 10.28 -18.94
C THR A 76 26.19 8.92 -19.22
N LEU A 77 24.85 8.86 -19.17
CA LEU A 77 24.10 7.64 -19.44
C LEU A 77 24.22 7.21 -20.92
N ARG A 78 24.13 8.16 -21.87
CA ARG A 78 24.34 7.83 -23.29
C ARG A 78 25.75 7.32 -23.56
N ALA A 79 26.77 7.96 -23.01
CA ALA A 79 28.15 7.50 -23.15
C ALA A 79 28.36 6.08 -22.58
N ALA A 80 27.72 5.75 -21.45
CA ALA A 80 27.77 4.42 -20.86
C ALA A 80 27.07 3.35 -21.73
N LEU A 81 25.96 3.71 -22.39
CA LEU A 81 25.20 2.80 -23.26
C LEU A 81 25.86 2.61 -24.64
N GLU A 82 26.49 3.64 -25.19
CA GLU A 82 27.07 3.65 -26.54
C GLU A 82 28.47 3.00 -26.63
N GLY A 83 29.15 2.75 -25.52
CA GLY A 83 30.57 2.39 -25.58
C GLY A 83 31.20 1.68 -24.39
N ALA A 84 30.46 0.99 -23.53
CA ALA A 84 31.08 0.16 -22.50
C ALA A 84 31.48 -1.23 -23.05
N PRO A 85 32.79 -1.58 -23.17
CA PRO A 85 33.20 -2.98 -23.03
C PRO A 85 32.66 -3.54 -21.71
N PRO A 86 32.47 -4.88 -21.56
CA PRO A 86 31.99 -5.46 -20.32
C PRO A 86 32.79 -4.86 -19.18
N VAL A 87 32.10 -4.33 -18.17
CA VAL A 87 32.71 -3.81 -16.94
C VAL A 87 33.45 -5.00 -16.32
N ALA A 88 34.70 -5.21 -16.74
CA ALA A 88 35.66 -5.97 -15.99
C ALA A 88 35.63 -5.32 -14.62
N ALA A 89 35.15 -6.06 -13.63
CA ALA A 89 35.01 -5.63 -12.25
C ALA A 89 36.19 -4.71 -11.96
N ALA A 90 35.91 -3.41 -11.84
CA ALA A 90 36.94 -2.45 -11.51
C ALA A 90 37.54 -2.99 -10.22
N VAL A 91 38.76 -3.48 -10.30
CA VAL A 91 39.53 -3.94 -9.15
C VAL A 91 39.50 -2.73 -8.24
N VAL A 92 38.68 -2.80 -7.19
CA VAL A 92 38.55 -1.75 -6.20
C VAL A 92 39.94 -1.58 -5.66
N ALA A 93 40.63 -0.54 -6.13
CA ALA A 93 41.94 -0.19 -5.63
C ALA A 93 41.78 -0.08 -4.10
N PRO A 94 42.62 -0.76 -3.30
CA PRO A 94 42.52 -0.70 -1.86
C PRO A 94 42.48 0.77 -1.46
N LEU A 95 41.38 1.16 -0.79
CA LEU A 95 41.22 2.51 -0.28
C LEU A 95 42.51 2.89 0.47
N PRO A 96 43.13 4.05 0.17
CA PRO A 96 44.32 4.49 0.87
C PRO A 96 44.02 4.46 2.37
N ARG A 97 44.81 3.66 3.09
CA ARG A 97 44.64 3.43 4.51
C ARG A 97 44.61 4.81 5.19
N PRO A 98 43.52 5.17 5.89
CA PRO A 98 43.43 6.47 6.52
C PRO A 98 44.63 6.64 7.46
N PRO A 99 45.28 7.82 7.49
CA PRO A 99 46.40 8.08 8.37
C PRO A 99 45.98 7.80 9.81
N ALA A 100 46.88 7.15 10.57
CA ALA A 100 46.65 6.76 11.95
C ALA A 100 46.02 7.91 12.73
N SER A 101 44.81 7.67 13.23
CA SER A 101 43.98 8.63 13.93
C SER A 101 44.77 9.24 15.09
N GLN A 102 45.06 10.54 15.01
CA GLN A 102 45.62 11.27 16.13
C GLN A 102 44.65 11.15 17.33
N PRO A 103 45.15 10.95 18.55
CA PRO A 103 44.29 10.80 19.73
C PRO A 103 43.49 12.10 19.93
N VAL A 104 42.17 11.99 19.72
CA VAL A 104 41.25 13.11 19.90
C VAL A 104 41.24 13.49 21.38
N PRO A 105 41.51 14.76 21.76
CA PRO A 105 41.50 15.18 23.14
C PRO A 105 40.09 15.01 23.73
N ARG A 106 39.96 14.03 24.64
CA ARG A 106 38.76 13.80 25.45
C ARG A 106 38.69 14.87 26.54
N GLY A 107 38.19 16.03 26.17
CA GLY A 107 38.06 17.15 27.09
C GLY A 107 37.11 18.18 26.52
N ARG A 108 35.85 17.82 26.32
CA ARG A 108 34.83 18.80 25.92
C ARG A 108 33.51 18.55 26.64
N SER A 109 33.25 19.51 27.52
CA SER A 109 32.15 19.67 28.46
C SER A 109 30.78 19.18 27.99
N TRP A 110 30.20 18.30 28.80
CA TRP A 110 28.83 17.77 28.81
C TRP A 110 27.70 18.81 28.63
N ASN A 111 27.98 20.09 28.86
CA ASN A 111 26.99 21.17 28.75
C ASN A 111 26.69 21.63 27.30
N TRP A 112 27.39 21.13 26.27
CA TRP A 112 27.13 21.52 24.88
C TRP A 112 26.12 20.60 24.14
N LEU A 113 25.71 19.49 24.75
CA LEU A 113 24.75 18.54 24.15
C LEU A 113 23.27 18.91 24.39
N TRP A 114 22.97 19.74 25.39
CA TRP A 114 21.60 20.19 25.69
C TRP A 114 20.87 20.88 24.52
N PRO A 115 21.50 21.77 23.72
CA PRO A 115 20.81 22.35 22.56
C PRO A 115 20.52 21.32 21.46
N ALA A 116 21.32 20.26 21.33
CA ALA A 116 21.07 19.19 20.35
C ALA A 116 19.88 18.30 20.77
N VAL A 117 19.70 18.06 22.07
CA VAL A 117 18.55 17.30 22.60
C VAL A 117 17.26 18.12 22.53
N ALA A 118 17.31 19.44 22.69
CA ALA A 118 16.13 20.30 22.55
C ALA A 118 15.62 20.37 21.10
N ALA A 119 16.53 20.37 20.11
CA ALA A 119 16.16 20.40 18.70
C ALA A 119 15.46 19.11 18.23
N SER A 120 15.89 17.94 18.71
CA SER A 120 15.27 16.65 18.33
C SER A 120 13.87 16.49 18.90
N ALA A 121 13.62 16.95 20.14
CA ALA A 121 12.30 16.92 20.74
C ALA A 121 11.27 17.75 19.96
N ALA A 122 11.67 18.92 19.43
CA ALA A 122 10.80 19.74 18.60
C ALA A 122 10.43 19.05 17.28
N VAL A 123 11.39 18.37 16.64
CA VAL A 123 11.14 17.59 15.40
C VAL A 123 10.21 16.41 15.68
N ILE A 124 10.40 15.69 16.78
CA ILE A 124 9.52 14.57 17.16
C ILE A 124 8.09 15.07 17.41
N LEU A 125 7.91 16.16 18.14
CA LEU A 125 6.59 16.75 18.38
C LEU A 125 5.94 17.23 17.08
N LEU A 126 6.71 17.81 16.17
CA LEU A 126 6.21 18.23 14.85
C LEU A 126 5.76 17.02 14.03
N LEU A 127 6.56 15.96 13.96
CA LEU A 127 6.22 14.72 13.27
C LEU A 127 4.98 14.07 13.88
N PHE A 128 4.88 14.06 15.21
CA PHE A 128 3.71 13.53 15.92
C PHE A 128 2.45 14.34 15.62
N GLY A 129 2.54 15.67 15.64
CA GLY A 129 1.42 16.55 15.25
C GLY A 129 0.99 16.35 13.80
N LEU A 130 1.95 16.19 12.88
CA LEU A 130 1.66 15.90 11.48
C LEU A 130 1.00 14.53 11.30
N ASN A 131 1.45 13.52 12.05
CA ASN A 131 0.88 12.17 12.05
C ASN A 131 -0.58 12.19 12.55
N LEU A 132 -0.86 12.86 13.67
CA LEU A 132 -2.23 13.03 14.19
C LEU A 132 -3.13 13.77 13.19
N TRP A 133 -2.60 14.82 12.55
CA TRP A 133 -3.33 15.56 11.53
C TRP A 133 -3.67 14.68 10.31
N GLN A 134 -2.73 13.86 9.84
CA GLN A 134 -2.97 12.90 8.78
C GLN A 134 -4.07 11.89 9.16
N MET A 135 -4.04 11.38 10.38
CA MET A 135 -5.04 10.42 10.87
C MET A 135 -6.44 11.02 10.89
N GLY A 136 -6.56 12.31 11.25
CA GLY A 136 -7.82 13.06 11.16
C GLY A 136 -8.35 13.18 9.72
N ARG A 137 -7.46 13.41 8.74
CA ARG A 137 -7.85 13.46 7.32
C ARG A 137 -8.35 12.11 6.81
N ILE A 138 -7.69 11.02 7.20
CA ILE A 138 -8.12 9.66 6.82
C ILE A 138 -9.52 9.37 7.39
N ALA A 139 -9.78 9.74 8.65
CA ALA A 139 -11.10 9.56 9.26
C ALA A 139 -12.20 10.38 8.56
N THR A 140 -11.87 11.56 8.04
CA THR A 140 -12.84 12.38 7.28
C THR A 140 -13.14 11.75 5.92
N LEU A 141 -12.10 11.30 5.21
CA LEU A 141 -12.26 10.64 3.90
C LEU A 141 -13.03 9.30 4.01
N SER A 142 -12.86 8.55 5.09
CA SER A 142 -13.62 7.32 5.31
C SER A 142 -15.09 7.61 5.62
N ALA A 143 -15.39 8.66 6.39
CA ALA A 143 -16.76 9.11 6.65
C ALA A 143 -17.46 9.61 5.37
N GLU A 144 -16.76 10.34 4.51
CA GLU A 144 -17.26 10.76 3.21
C GLU A 144 -17.57 9.56 2.30
N ASN A 145 -16.66 8.59 2.22
CA ASN A 145 -16.89 7.35 1.46
C ASN A 145 -18.08 6.55 1.99
N ALA A 146 -18.23 6.42 3.30
CA ALA A 146 -19.38 5.74 3.90
C ALA A 146 -20.69 6.46 3.55
N THR A 147 -20.67 7.79 3.52
CA THR A 147 -21.83 8.61 3.12
C THR A 147 -22.17 8.42 1.65
N LEU A 148 -21.16 8.42 0.76
CA LEU A 148 -21.36 8.20 -0.67
C LEU A 148 -21.88 6.79 -0.95
N GLN A 149 -21.36 5.77 -0.26
CA GLN A 149 -21.86 4.41 -0.37
C GLN A 149 -23.32 4.29 0.09
N ALA A 150 -23.67 4.93 1.21
CA ALA A 150 -25.06 4.97 1.68
C ALA A 150 -25.99 5.63 0.65
N GLN A 151 -25.55 6.71 0.00
CA GLN A 151 -26.31 7.35 -1.08
C GLN A 151 -26.49 6.45 -2.30
N LEU A 152 -25.49 5.65 -2.67
CA LEU A 152 -25.63 4.70 -3.77
C LEU A 152 -26.66 3.61 -3.42
N THR A 153 -26.60 3.05 -2.21
CA THR A 153 -27.57 2.04 -1.78
C THR A 153 -29.00 2.58 -1.73
N ASP A 154 -29.18 3.85 -1.35
CA ASP A 154 -30.49 4.52 -1.34
C ASP A 154 -31.03 4.70 -2.78
N ARG A 155 -30.16 5.10 -3.72
CA ARG A 155 -30.53 5.23 -5.13
C ARG A 155 -30.90 3.89 -5.76
N ASP A 156 -30.17 2.83 -5.42
CA ASP A 156 -30.47 1.48 -5.92
C ASP A 156 -31.83 0.99 -5.39
N ALA A 157 -32.14 1.27 -4.13
CA ALA A 157 -33.45 0.96 -3.56
C ALA A 157 -34.59 1.72 -4.26
N LEU A 158 -34.40 2.99 -4.58
CA LEU A 158 -35.37 3.77 -5.36
C LEU A 158 -35.56 3.21 -6.78
N ILE A 159 -34.48 2.83 -7.46
CA ILE A 159 -34.55 2.22 -8.80
C ILE A 159 -35.33 0.90 -8.74
N ALA A 160 -35.06 0.06 -7.73
CA ALA A 160 -35.80 -1.19 -7.53
C ALA A 160 -37.30 -0.95 -7.27
N GLN A 161 -37.64 0.09 -6.50
CA GLN A 161 -39.02 0.48 -6.25
C GLN A 161 -39.72 0.92 -7.55
N HIS A 162 -39.07 1.76 -8.37
CA HIS A 162 -39.61 2.16 -9.66
C HIS A 162 -39.81 0.98 -10.61
N ALA A 163 -38.86 0.04 -10.65
CA ALA A 163 -38.99 -1.17 -11.46
C ALA A 163 -40.18 -2.04 -11.01
N ALA A 164 -40.39 -2.19 -9.70
CA ALA A 164 -41.56 -2.90 -9.17
C ALA A 164 -42.88 -2.20 -9.55
N GLN A 165 -42.92 -0.86 -9.48
CA GLN A 165 -44.09 -0.07 -9.86
C GLN A 165 -44.43 -0.21 -11.35
N LEU A 166 -43.42 -0.21 -12.24
CA LEU A 166 -43.65 -0.45 -13.67
C LEU A 166 -44.21 -1.84 -13.93
N THR A 167 -43.69 -2.85 -13.22
CA THR A 167 -44.20 -4.23 -13.32
C THR A 167 -45.66 -4.33 -12.87
N GLU A 168 -46.03 -3.61 -11.81
CA GLU A 168 -47.42 -3.56 -11.34
C GLU A 168 -48.34 -2.88 -12.37
N LEU A 169 -47.91 -1.77 -12.97
CA LEU A 169 -48.67 -1.10 -14.04
C LEU A 169 -48.87 -2.01 -15.25
N ASP A 170 -47.85 -2.77 -15.67
CA ASP A 170 -47.96 -3.73 -16.76
C ASP A 170 -48.99 -4.83 -16.46
N GLN A 171 -49.04 -5.32 -15.21
CA GLN A 171 -50.04 -6.29 -14.78
C GLN A 171 -51.46 -5.69 -14.78
N GLN A 172 -51.62 -4.44 -14.36
CA GLN A 172 -52.91 -3.74 -14.41
C GLN A 172 -53.40 -3.56 -15.86
N ILE A 173 -52.51 -3.25 -16.80
CA ILE A 173 -52.86 -3.14 -18.22
C ILE A 173 -53.30 -4.50 -18.77
N ALA A 174 -52.57 -5.57 -18.46
CA ALA A 174 -52.91 -6.92 -18.90
C ALA A 174 -54.29 -7.38 -18.39
N THR A 175 -54.57 -7.16 -17.10
CA THR A 175 -55.87 -7.51 -16.50
C THR A 175 -57.02 -6.67 -17.04
N GLN A 176 -56.80 -5.39 -17.34
CA GLN A 176 -57.81 -4.55 -18.00
C GLN A 176 -58.13 -5.06 -19.41
N ALA A 177 -57.10 -5.44 -20.18
CA ALA A 177 -57.30 -6.02 -21.52
C ALA A 177 -58.15 -7.30 -21.46
N GLU A 178 -57.85 -8.21 -20.52
CA GLU A 178 -58.64 -9.44 -20.32
C GLU A 178 -60.10 -9.15 -19.94
N SER A 179 -60.34 -8.13 -19.11
CA SER A 179 -61.71 -7.74 -18.72
C SER A 179 -62.52 -7.15 -19.90
N LEU A 180 -61.85 -6.42 -20.81
CA LEU A 180 -62.48 -5.86 -22.00
C LEU A 180 -62.84 -6.97 -23.00
N ASP A 181 -61.95 -7.93 -23.22
CA ASP A 181 -62.22 -9.08 -24.09
C ASP A 181 -63.37 -9.93 -23.54
N ALA A 182 -63.41 -10.17 -22.22
CA ALA A 182 -64.51 -10.88 -21.58
C ALA A 182 -65.85 -10.14 -21.69
N ALA A 183 -65.86 -8.81 -21.53
CA ALA A 183 -67.06 -7.99 -21.68
C ALA A 183 -67.56 -7.98 -23.14
N GLN A 184 -66.65 -7.94 -24.12
CA GLN A 184 -67.01 -8.03 -25.54
C GLN A 184 -67.62 -9.40 -25.88
N ALA A 185 -67.05 -10.49 -25.36
CA ALA A 185 -67.60 -11.83 -25.55
C ALA A 185 -69.04 -11.96 -24.99
N GLN A 186 -69.32 -11.37 -23.83
CA GLN A 186 -70.68 -11.36 -23.25
C GLN A 186 -71.65 -10.51 -24.08
N ALA A 187 -71.20 -9.40 -24.66
CA ALA A 187 -72.03 -8.56 -25.51
C ALA A 187 -72.44 -9.26 -26.82
N VAL A 188 -71.56 -10.12 -27.37
CA VAL A 188 -71.85 -10.91 -28.58
C VAL A 188 -72.85 -12.03 -28.32
N ASP A 189 -72.87 -12.63 -27.13
CA ASP A 189 -73.80 -13.73 -26.79
C ASP A 189 -75.25 -13.24 -26.56
N LEU A 190 -75.45 -11.95 -26.28
CA LEU A 190 -76.76 -11.34 -26.02
C LEU A 190 -77.44 -10.73 -27.25
N GLY A 191 -76.74 -10.61 -28.38
CA GLY A 191 -77.24 -9.97 -29.62
C GLY A 191 -77.62 -10.97 -30.70
#